data_AF-A0A5N6LHN7-F1
#
_entry.id   AF-A0A5N6LHN7-F1
#
_cell.length_a   1.000
_cell.length_b   1.000
_cell.length_c   1.000
_cell.angle_alpha   90.00
_cell.angle_beta   90.00
_cell.angle_gamma   90.00
#
_symmetry.space_group_name_H-M   'P 1'
#
loop_
_entity.id
_entity.type
_entity.pdbx_description
1 polymer ?
#
loop_
_entity_poly.entity_id
_entity_poly.type
_entity_poly.pdbx_seq_one_letter_code
_entity_poly.pdbx_strand_id
1 'polypeptide(L)'
;MATYKLAAIFRNPTNYDEFLLVKQNPPPKYDDQEYDSYVDSDLWDLPSAKLSSLSNASTQVVLKGADACSQKLNLCKFDLNSALAEVLEQVGLGSVSDIEWKFLKFVEEPNFGPGFTIETVYVTGDLVGTVKDHCQWSCKETCFNLLLHAKPGGDRIGPLAVNGPLKDSLQHDLLKLPPTLHCQEYPPGVNIIPMGSRTAKPYHTTNLIIFAPGNIPVNYEGSHFVAQGDAMIVDPGCRSEFNKELAEIVAALPQKLLVFVTHHHRDHVDGLAAVQKSNPKACLVAHEKTMDRIKKDDWSSDYAIVSGTEEICIGGERLRIIFAPGHTDGHLALLHVSTNSLIVGDHCVGQGSALLDISSGGNMSDYFQTTYKFMDLSPNALISMHGRTNLWPKHMLCGYLKNRRNREDTILKAIKAGANTLFDIVAYTYADVDRSIWVHAASNVRLHVDHLDHHKKLPKDFSLENFNNSISQFTIQVGIFCEEVSVDLQRAFFLKVDLWILRKLHKCAFRGCYVSWCCNCFRCRYAVLCPKQ
;
A
#
# COMPACT_ATOMS: atom_id res chain seq x y z
N MET A 1 13.61 8.33 -12.02
CA MET A 1 12.90 8.18 -13.31
C MET A 1 11.42 8.27 -12.98
N ALA A 2 10.64 8.98 -13.79
CA ALA A 2 9.21 9.19 -13.58
C ALA A 2 8.44 8.77 -14.84
N THR A 3 7.19 8.36 -14.66
CA THR A 3 6.23 8.16 -15.75
C THR A 3 5.43 9.43 -15.91
N TYR A 4 5.28 9.92 -17.14
CA TYR A 4 4.51 11.12 -17.42
C TYR A 4 3.15 10.75 -17.99
N LYS A 5 2.12 11.47 -17.57
CA LYS A 5 0.73 11.32 -18.03
C LYS A 5 0.18 12.68 -18.45
N LEU A 6 -0.62 12.71 -19.51
CA LEU A 6 -1.42 13.86 -19.90
C LEU A 6 -2.89 13.57 -19.56
N ALA A 7 -3.54 14.44 -18.80
CA ALA A 7 -4.95 14.37 -18.47
C ALA A 7 -5.68 15.60 -19.04
N ALA A 8 -6.78 15.37 -19.76
CA ALA A 8 -7.52 16.44 -20.41
C ALA A 8 -8.83 16.75 -19.68
N ILE A 9 -9.09 18.04 -19.50
CA ILE A 9 -10.35 18.57 -18.99
C ILE A 9 -11.08 19.20 -20.18
N PHE A 10 -12.01 18.45 -20.74
CA PHE A 10 -12.90 18.95 -21.79
C PHE A 10 -14.02 19.75 -21.15
N ARG A 11 -14.23 20.99 -21.59
CA ARG A 11 -15.32 21.86 -21.11
C ARG A 11 -16.49 21.83 -22.08
N ASN A 12 -17.70 21.88 -21.53
CA ASN A 12 -18.91 21.97 -22.34
C ASN A 12 -19.11 23.44 -22.78
N PRO A 13 -19.09 23.76 -24.09
CA PRO A 13 -19.27 25.12 -24.59
C PRO A 13 -20.68 25.67 -24.33
N THR A 14 -21.67 24.83 -24.06
CA THR A 14 -23.03 25.25 -23.70
C THR A 14 -23.25 25.34 -22.18
N ASN A 15 -22.34 24.77 -21.38
CA ASN A 15 -22.38 24.83 -19.91
C ASN A 15 -20.96 24.79 -19.33
N TYR A 16 -20.36 25.95 -19.07
CA TYR A 16 -18.97 26.04 -18.62
C TYR A 16 -18.69 25.47 -17.23
N ASP A 17 -19.72 25.13 -16.45
CA ASP A 17 -19.59 24.46 -15.16
C ASP A 17 -19.38 22.94 -15.30
N GLU A 18 -19.59 22.39 -16.50
CA GLU A 18 -19.43 20.99 -16.81
C GLU A 18 -18.07 20.66 -17.41
N PHE A 19 -17.58 19.47 -17.04
CA PHE A 19 -16.43 18.83 -17.65
C PHE A 19 -16.73 17.37 -17.96
N LEU A 20 -16.04 16.84 -18.97
CA LEU A 20 -16.26 15.48 -19.44
C LEU A 20 -15.47 14.47 -18.59
N LEU A 21 -16.17 13.42 -18.16
CA LEU A 21 -15.59 12.22 -17.57
C LEU A 21 -15.76 11.04 -18.52
N VAL A 22 -14.80 10.11 -18.48
CA VAL A 22 -14.87 8.85 -19.21
C VAL A 22 -14.85 7.68 -18.23
N LYS A 23 -15.67 6.67 -18.51
CA LYS A 23 -15.69 5.43 -17.75
C LYS A 23 -14.36 4.70 -17.94
N GLN A 24 -13.68 4.41 -16.83
CA GLN A 24 -12.40 3.73 -16.82
C GLN A 24 -12.58 2.23 -17.04
N ASN A 25 -11.67 1.63 -17.80
CA ASN A 25 -11.67 0.18 -17.98
C ASN A 25 -11.20 -0.50 -16.69
N PRO A 26 -11.92 -1.51 -16.20
CA PRO A 26 -11.44 -2.33 -15.09
C PRO A 26 -10.20 -3.13 -15.52
N PRO A 27 -9.38 -3.59 -14.56
CA PRO A 27 -8.25 -4.45 -14.87
C PRO A 27 -8.68 -5.77 -15.54
N PRO A 28 -7.77 -6.48 -16.21
CA PRO A 28 -8.08 -7.77 -16.82
C PRO A 28 -8.63 -8.78 -15.82
N LYS A 29 -9.60 -9.57 -16.27
CA LYS A 29 -10.18 -10.67 -15.50
C LYS A 29 -9.14 -11.74 -15.18
N TYR A 30 -9.44 -12.55 -14.17
CA TYR A 30 -8.58 -13.63 -13.73
C TYR A 30 -8.84 -14.96 -14.46
N ASP A 31 -9.88 -15.04 -15.29
CA ASP A 31 -10.35 -16.30 -15.90
C ASP A 31 -10.73 -17.33 -14.81
N ASP A 32 -11.35 -16.84 -13.73
CA ASP A 32 -11.82 -17.63 -12.60
C ASP A 32 -13.24 -17.19 -12.24
N GLN A 33 -14.21 -18.10 -12.37
CA GLN A 33 -15.63 -17.77 -12.23
C GLN A 33 -15.99 -17.21 -10.84
N GLU A 34 -15.35 -17.69 -9.77
CA GLU A 34 -15.60 -17.18 -8.41
C GLU A 34 -15.11 -15.73 -8.32
N TYR A 35 -13.86 -15.49 -8.71
CA TYR A 35 -13.22 -14.19 -8.54
C TYR A 35 -13.73 -13.14 -9.53
N ASP A 36 -14.02 -13.53 -10.75
CA ASP A 36 -14.58 -12.63 -11.76
C ASP A 36 -16.06 -12.28 -11.50
N SER A 37 -16.71 -12.91 -10.52
CA SER A 37 -18.04 -12.51 -10.05
C SER A 37 -18.01 -11.28 -9.13
N TYR A 38 -16.86 -10.96 -8.54
CA TYR A 38 -16.67 -9.78 -7.72
C TYR A 38 -16.34 -8.57 -8.60
N VAL A 39 -17.36 -7.78 -8.91
CA VAL A 39 -17.22 -6.61 -9.78
C VAL A 39 -17.19 -5.32 -8.95
N ASP A 40 -16.17 -4.51 -9.19
CA ASP A 40 -16.07 -3.14 -8.69
C ASP A 40 -17.03 -2.21 -9.44
N SER A 41 -17.60 -1.22 -8.74
CA SER A 41 -18.47 -0.23 -9.37
C SER A 41 -17.73 0.59 -10.43
N ASP A 42 -18.49 1.18 -11.34
CA ASP A 42 -17.97 2.04 -12.39
C ASP A 42 -17.12 3.18 -11.81
N LEU A 43 -15.94 3.37 -12.39
CA LEU A 43 -15.03 4.45 -12.06
C LEU A 43 -15.03 5.45 -13.23
N TRP A 44 -15.37 6.69 -12.93
CA TRP A 44 -15.36 7.79 -13.87
C TRP A 44 -14.20 8.72 -13.56
N ASP A 45 -13.38 9.02 -14.55
CA ASP A 45 -12.23 9.91 -14.37
C ASP A 45 -11.97 10.73 -15.64
N LEU A 46 -11.03 11.67 -15.59
CA LEU A 46 -10.62 12.42 -16.77
C LEU A 46 -9.99 11.49 -17.82
N PRO A 47 -10.27 11.71 -19.12
CA PRO A 47 -9.55 11.01 -20.18
C PRO A 47 -8.06 11.35 -20.09
N SER A 48 -7.22 10.32 -20.19
CA SER A 48 -5.78 10.49 -20.02
C SER A 48 -4.98 9.51 -20.86
N ALA A 49 -3.75 9.90 -21.20
CA ALA A 49 -2.83 9.10 -21.99
C ALA A 49 -1.42 9.18 -21.42
N LYS A 50 -0.60 8.17 -21.70
CA LYS A 50 0.81 8.18 -21.32
C LYS A 50 1.54 9.21 -22.17
N LEU A 51 2.32 10.08 -21.53
CA LEU A 51 3.11 11.07 -22.22
C LEU A 51 4.51 10.50 -22.50
N SER A 52 4.69 10.01 -23.73
CA SER A 52 5.92 9.35 -24.18
C SER A 52 6.97 10.36 -24.64
N SER A 53 8.26 10.01 -24.51
CA SER A 53 9.34 10.85 -25.00
C SER A 53 9.32 10.94 -26.52
N LEU A 54 9.59 12.14 -27.04
CA LEU A 54 9.63 12.42 -28.45
C LEU A 54 10.90 11.82 -29.07
N SER A 55 10.77 10.90 -30.02
CA SER A 55 11.91 10.27 -30.69
C SER A 55 12.42 11.07 -31.90
N ASN A 56 11.56 11.85 -32.57
CA ASN A 56 11.86 12.61 -33.78
C ASN A 56 11.20 13.99 -33.75
N ALA A 57 11.82 14.99 -34.41
CA ALA A 57 11.25 16.33 -34.54
C ALA A 57 10.03 16.32 -35.47
N SER A 58 8.82 16.30 -34.89
CA SER A 58 7.55 16.51 -35.58
C SER A 58 6.93 17.84 -35.16
N THR A 59 6.03 18.39 -35.98
CA THR A 59 5.25 19.58 -35.64
C THR A 59 4.31 19.24 -34.49
N GLN A 60 4.66 19.66 -33.27
CA GLN A 60 3.86 19.40 -32.06
C GLN A 60 2.76 20.45 -31.90
N VAL A 61 1.65 20.05 -31.29
CA VAL A 61 0.61 20.97 -30.81
C VAL A 61 1.22 21.97 -29.86
N VAL A 62 0.90 23.25 -30.08
CA VAL A 62 1.32 24.34 -29.20
C VAL A 62 0.30 24.46 -28.08
N LEU A 63 0.70 24.07 -26.87
CA LEU A 63 -0.09 24.30 -25.67
C LEU A 63 0.06 25.76 -25.24
N LYS A 64 -1.04 26.53 -25.28
CA LYS A 64 -1.02 27.90 -24.76
C LYS A 64 -0.73 27.88 -23.26
N GLY A 65 0.22 28.71 -22.81
CA GLY A 65 0.62 28.81 -21.40
C GLY A 65 1.61 27.74 -20.92
N ALA A 66 2.17 26.92 -21.82
CA ALA A 66 3.15 25.88 -21.47
C ALA A 66 4.40 26.41 -20.76
N ASP A 67 4.77 27.67 -20.99
CA ASP A 67 5.93 28.33 -20.36
C ASP A 67 5.86 28.29 -18.82
N ALA A 68 4.65 28.26 -18.25
CA ALA A 68 4.44 28.15 -16.80
C ALA A 68 5.00 26.86 -16.18
N CYS A 69 5.16 25.79 -16.98
CA CYS A 69 5.72 24.52 -16.51
C CYS A 69 7.22 24.37 -16.77
N SER A 70 7.83 25.28 -17.54
CA SER A 70 9.19 25.13 -18.09
C SER A 70 10.30 24.90 -17.05
N GLN A 71 10.13 25.41 -15.83
CA GLN A 71 11.08 25.21 -14.72
C GLN A 71 11.07 23.77 -14.16
N LYS A 72 9.93 23.08 -14.26
CA LYS A 72 9.74 21.71 -13.74
C LYS A 72 9.81 20.66 -14.84
N LEU A 73 9.20 20.94 -16.00
CA LEU A 73 9.09 20.01 -17.10
C LEU A 73 9.24 20.71 -18.45
N ASN A 74 10.17 20.22 -19.27
CA ASN A 74 10.29 20.65 -20.67
C ASN A 74 9.34 19.80 -21.54
N LEU A 75 8.15 20.34 -21.81
CA LEU A 75 7.10 19.66 -22.59
C LEU A 75 7.52 19.39 -24.05
N CYS A 76 8.49 20.12 -24.61
CA CYS A 76 8.99 19.89 -25.97
C CYS A 76 9.73 18.56 -26.14
N LYS A 77 10.07 17.87 -25.03
CA LYS A 77 10.70 16.54 -25.05
C LYS A 77 9.69 15.40 -25.16
N PHE A 78 8.40 15.70 -25.22
CA PHE A 78 7.32 14.72 -25.22
C PHE A 78 6.47 14.79 -26.48
N ASP A 79 5.87 13.65 -26.84
CA ASP A 79 4.95 13.56 -27.96
C ASP A 79 3.51 13.88 -27.51
N LEU A 80 3.20 15.19 -27.50
CA LEU A 80 1.90 15.71 -27.10
C LEU A 80 0.82 15.34 -28.12
N ASN A 81 1.14 15.30 -29.41
CA ASN A 81 0.17 14.96 -30.46
C ASN A 81 -0.40 13.55 -30.25
N SER A 82 0.46 12.55 -30.06
CA SER A 82 0.03 11.17 -29.85
C SER A 82 -0.79 11.03 -28.56
N ALA A 83 -0.35 11.66 -27.46
CA ALA A 83 -1.09 11.63 -26.21
C ALA A 83 -2.48 12.30 -26.33
N LEU A 84 -2.59 13.44 -27.02
CA LEU A 84 -3.87 14.12 -27.25
C LEU A 84 -4.77 13.34 -28.20
N ALA A 85 -4.21 12.67 -29.21
CA ALA A 85 -4.96 11.79 -30.10
C ALA A 85 -5.57 10.60 -29.34
N GLU A 86 -4.81 9.94 -28.47
CA GLU A 86 -5.31 8.87 -27.59
C GLU A 86 -6.42 9.36 -26.64
N VAL A 87 -6.27 10.56 -26.09
CA VAL A 87 -7.31 11.20 -25.26
C VAL A 87 -8.59 11.46 -26.07
N LEU A 88 -8.46 11.92 -27.32
CA LEU A 88 -9.61 12.18 -28.19
C LEU A 88 -10.32 10.89 -28.63
N GLU A 89 -9.56 9.82 -28.86
CA GLU A 89 -10.12 8.50 -29.19
C GLU A 89 -11.03 7.99 -28.06
N GLN A 90 -10.63 8.22 -26.80
CA GLN A 90 -11.43 7.85 -25.61
C GLN A 90 -12.79 8.54 -25.61
N VAL A 91 -12.90 9.78 -26.11
CA VAL A 91 -14.17 10.53 -26.14
C VAL A 91 -14.92 10.42 -27.47
N GLY A 92 -14.29 9.78 -28.48
CA GLY A 92 -14.87 9.50 -29.79
C GLY A 92 -14.68 10.60 -30.83
N LEU A 93 -13.63 11.40 -30.71
CA LEU A 93 -13.32 12.49 -31.63
C LEU A 93 -11.95 12.26 -32.29
N GLY A 94 -11.78 12.77 -33.51
CA GLY A 94 -10.69 12.32 -34.40
C GLY A 94 -9.56 13.31 -34.65
N SER A 95 -9.73 14.60 -34.36
CA SER A 95 -8.76 15.63 -34.79
C SER A 95 -8.28 16.50 -33.64
N VAL A 96 -6.97 16.44 -33.37
CA VAL A 96 -6.32 17.26 -32.34
C VAL A 96 -6.27 18.74 -32.74
N SER A 97 -6.24 19.05 -34.05
CA SER A 97 -6.10 20.42 -34.57
C SER A 97 -7.35 21.29 -34.38
N ASP A 98 -8.49 20.66 -34.10
CA ASP A 98 -9.78 21.35 -34.05
C ASP A 98 -10.05 21.97 -32.66
N ILE A 99 -9.14 21.71 -31.70
CA ILE A 99 -9.26 22.15 -30.31
C ILE A 99 -8.08 23.06 -29.96
N GLU A 100 -8.40 24.21 -29.37
CA GLU A 100 -7.40 25.07 -28.76
C GLU A 100 -7.00 24.52 -27.38
N TRP A 101 -5.83 23.90 -27.29
CA TRP A 101 -5.31 23.31 -26.05
C TRP A 101 -4.57 24.33 -25.18
N LYS A 102 -4.89 24.33 -23.89
CA LYS A 102 -4.25 25.20 -22.88
C LYS A 102 -3.65 24.36 -21.77
N PHE A 103 -2.43 24.71 -21.36
CA PHE A 103 -1.83 24.15 -20.16
C PHE A 103 -2.57 24.69 -18.92
N LEU A 104 -2.91 23.81 -17.98
CA LEU A 104 -3.52 24.19 -16.71
C LEU A 104 -2.52 24.11 -15.57
N LYS A 105 -2.01 22.91 -15.30
CA LYS A 105 -1.09 22.66 -14.18
C LYS A 105 -0.30 21.37 -14.36
N PHE A 106 0.76 21.26 -13.58
CA PHE A 106 1.58 20.06 -13.45
C PHE A 106 1.54 19.59 -12.02
N VAL A 107 1.16 18.33 -11.81
CA VAL A 107 1.01 17.72 -10.49
C VAL A 107 2.05 16.62 -10.35
N GLU A 108 2.85 16.75 -9.30
CA GLU A 108 3.88 15.77 -8.96
C GLU A 108 3.35 14.76 -7.95
N GLU A 109 3.53 13.47 -8.21
CA GLU A 109 3.07 12.41 -7.32
C GLU A 109 4.14 12.10 -6.25
N PRO A 110 3.75 11.91 -4.98
CA PRO A 110 4.64 11.38 -3.97
C PRO A 110 5.25 10.02 -4.36
N ASN A 111 6.46 9.75 -3.87
CA ASN A 111 7.13 8.49 -4.15
C ASN A 111 6.61 7.35 -3.27
N PHE A 112 5.52 6.71 -3.69
CA PHE A 112 4.93 5.55 -3.01
C PHE A 112 5.74 4.26 -3.17
N GLY A 113 6.62 4.19 -4.17
CA GLY A 113 7.39 2.99 -4.52
C GLY A 113 6.55 1.74 -4.85
N PRO A 114 7.21 0.63 -5.25
CA PRO A 114 8.57 0.59 -5.77
C PRO A 114 8.65 1.07 -7.25
N GLY A 115 7.51 1.24 -7.92
CA GLY A 115 7.44 1.79 -9.28
C GLY A 115 7.81 3.28 -9.34
N PHE A 116 8.06 3.78 -10.55
CA PHE A 116 8.30 5.21 -10.79
C PHE A 116 7.11 6.07 -10.38
N THR A 117 7.35 7.30 -9.94
CA THR A 117 6.32 8.33 -9.71
C THR A 117 5.56 8.63 -11.00
N ILE A 118 4.30 9.06 -10.88
CA ILE A 118 3.44 9.42 -12.00
C ILE A 118 3.23 10.94 -11.99
N GLU A 119 3.95 11.64 -12.85
CA GLU A 119 3.78 13.09 -12.98
C GLU A 119 2.70 13.40 -14.02
N THR A 120 1.73 14.23 -13.66
CA THR A 120 0.54 14.49 -14.49
C THR A 120 0.51 15.93 -15.00
N VAL A 121 0.44 16.08 -16.32
CA VAL A 121 0.19 17.35 -17.02
C VAL A 121 -1.30 17.47 -17.28
N TYR A 122 -1.92 18.51 -16.72
CA TYR A 122 -3.32 18.83 -16.97
C TYR A 122 -3.42 19.86 -18.10
N VAL A 123 -4.28 19.56 -19.07
CA VAL A 123 -4.61 20.47 -20.17
C VAL A 123 -6.13 20.68 -20.23
N THR A 124 -6.55 21.81 -20.78
CA THR A 124 -7.95 22.11 -21.05
C THR A 124 -8.20 22.30 -22.55
N GLY A 125 -9.40 21.92 -22.98
CA GLY A 125 -9.89 22.11 -24.34
C GLY A 125 -11.41 22.25 -24.33
N ASP A 126 -11.95 23.04 -25.26
CA ASP A 126 -13.39 23.18 -25.42
C ASP A 126 -13.89 22.15 -26.43
N LEU A 127 -14.88 21.35 -26.05
CA LEU A 127 -15.32 20.22 -26.85
C LEU A 127 -16.67 20.49 -27.49
N VAL A 128 -16.71 20.52 -28.83
CA VAL A 128 -17.93 20.69 -29.61
C VAL A 128 -18.25 19.36 -30.31
N GLY A 129 -19.36 18.72 -29.97
CA GLY A 129 -19.82 17.49 -30.63
C GLY A 129 -20.52 16.50 -29.71
N THR A 130 -21.02 15.42 -30.29
CA THR A 130 -21.61 14.30 -29.56
C THR A 130 -20.49 13.39 -29.04
N VAL A 131 -20.52 13.09 -27.75
CA VAL A 131 -19.55 12.19 -27.08
C VAL A 131 -20.06 10.75 -27.08
N LYS A 132 -19.16 9.77 -26.91
CA LYS A 132 -19.53 8.33 -26.84
C LYS A 132 -20.37 8.01 -25.60
N ASP A 133 -21.10 6.89 -25.65
CA ASP A 133 -21.98 6.41 -24.56
C ASP A 133 -21.27 6.15 -23.23
N HIS A 134 -19.95 5.91 -23.24
CA HIS A 134 -19.14 5.73 -22.03
C HIS A 134 -18.51 7.05 -21.53
N CYS A 135 -18.99 8.19 -22.02
CA CYS A 135 -18.63 9.52 -21.56
C CYS A 135 -19.83 10.17 -20.87
N GLN A 136 -19.57 10.97 -19.84
CA GLN A 136 -20.61 11.75 -19.17
C GLN A 136 -20.13 13.16 -18.88
N TRP A 137 -21.00 14.14 -19.14
CA TRP A 137 -20.82 15.49 -18.63
C TRP A 137 -21.16 15.50 -17.14
N SER A 138 -20.28 16.07 -16.32
CA SER A 138 -20.50 16.22 -14.89
C SER A 138 -20.04 17.60 -14.43
N CYS A 139 -20.52 18.04 -13.27
CA CYS A 139 -20.11 19.27 -12.65
C CYS A 139 -19.41 18.98 -11.31
N LYS A 140 -18.75 20.01 -10.75
CA LYS A 140 -18.01 19.88 -9.49
C LYS A 140 -18.88 19.37 -8.35
N GLU A 141 -20.08 19.93 -8.20
CA GLU A 141 -21.03 19.58 -7.14
C GLU A 141 -21.45 18.09 -7.21
N THR A 142 -21.78 17.60 -8.40
CA THR A 142 -22.15 16.19 -8.61
C THR A 142 -21.00 15.26 -8.22
N CYS A 143 -19.78 15.57 -8.68
CA CYS A 143 -18.61 14.78 -8.31
C CYS A 143 -18.32 14.80 -6.81
N PHE A 144 -18.47 15.95 -6.14
CA PHE A 144 -18.29 16.06 -4.70
C PHE A 144 -19.29 15.21 -3.92
N ASN A 145 -20.56 15.24 -4.31
CA ASN A 145 -21.58 14.43 -3.67
C ASN A 145 -21.27 12.92 -3.81
N LEU A 146 -20.78 12.48 -4.97
CA LEU A 146 -20.36 11.08 -5.15
C LEU A 146 -19.14 10.70 -4.31
N LEU A 147 -18.21 11.63 -4.08
CA LEU A 147 -16.99 11.39 -3.30
C LEU A 147 -17.24 11.40 -1.77
N LEU A 148 -18.04 12.34 -1.26
CA LEU A 148 -18.28 12.54 0.18
C LEU A 148 -19.47 11.75 0.73
N HIS A 149 -20.37 11.30 -0.15
CA HIS A 149 -21.54 10.50 0.21
C HIS A 149 -21.57 9.21 -0.61
N ALA A 150 -20.43 8.51 -0.60
CA ALA A 150 -20.23 7.27 -1.32
C ALA A 150 -21.27 6.22 -0.90
N LYS A 151 -22.01 5.71 -1.89
CA LYS A 151 -22.92 4.57 -1.70
C LYS A 151 -22.20 3.29 -2.15
N PRO A 152 -22.19 2.21 -1.35
CA PRO A 152 -21.68 0.93 -1.79
C PRO A 152 -22.35 0.50 -3.11
N GLY A 153 -21.55 0.13 -4.10
CA GLY A 153 -22.06 -0.25 -5.43
C GLY A 153 -22.42 0.92 -6.36
N GLY A 154 -22.31 2.17 -5.91
CA GLY A 154 -22.55 3.36 -6.73
C GLY A 154 -21.34 3.77 -7.56
N ASP A 155 -21.56 4.69 -8.49
CA ASP A 155 -20.53 5.30 -9.33
C ASP A 155 -19.46 6.00 -8.50
N ARG A 156 -18.21 5.89 -8.97
CA ARG A 156 -17.02 6.40 -8.29
C ARG A 156 -16.32 7.44 -9.15
N ILE A 157 -15.68 8.40 -8.52
CA ILE A 157 -14.89 9.45 -9.19
C ILE A 157 -13.41 9.21 -8.94
N GLY A 158 -12.61 9.17 -10.00
CA GLY A 158 -11.18 8.90 -9.95
C GLY A 158 -10.31 10.09 -9.55
N PRO A 159 -9.02 9.84 -9.26
CA PRO A 159 -8.10 10.83 -8.72
C PRO A 159 -7.71 11.93 -9.72
N LEU A 160 -7.82 11.74 -11.04
CA LEU A 160 -7.49 12.83 -11.98
C LEU A 160 -8.55 13.94 -11.92
N ALA A 161 -9.83 13.58 -11.78
CA ALA A 161 -10.91 14.52 -11.57
C ALA A 161 -10.74 15.26 -10.23
N VAL A 162 -10.38 14.53 -9.16
CA VAL A 162 -10.10 15.12 -7.83
C VAL A 162 -8.93 16.10 -7.90
N ASN A 163 -7.78 15.66 -8.41
CA ASN A 163 -6.57 16.47 -8.46
C ASN A 163 -6.58 17.56 -9.53
N GLY A 164 -7.44 17.41 -10.54
CA GLY A 164 -7.65 18.35 -11.65
C GLY A 164 -8.68 19.43 -11.28
N PRO A 165 -9.91 19.35 -11.83
CA PRO A 165 -10.93 20.40 -11.70
C PRO A 165 -11.53 20.56 -10.29
N LEU A 166 -11.47 19.54 -9.43
CA LEU A 166 -12.11 19.58 -8.11
C LEU A 166 -11.22 20.17 -7.00
N LYS A 167 -9.89 20.08 -7.14
CA LYS A 167 -8.95 20.43 -6.06
C LYS A 167 -9.17 21.82 -5.47
N ASP A 168 -9.39 22.84 -6.29
CA ASP A 168 -9.56 24.23 -5.83
C ASP A 168 -10.90 24.47 -5.11
N SER A 169 -11.83 23.51 -5.19
CA SER A 169 -13.15 23.58 -4.56
C SER A 169 -13.24 22.71 -3.30
N LEU A 170 -12.24 21.85 -3.05
CA LEU A 170 -12.05 21.18 -1.77
C LEU A 170 -11.51 22.21 -0.77
N GLN A 171 -12.35 22.68 0.16
CA GLN A 171 -11.95 23.58 1.25
C GLN A 171 -11.08 22.88 2.31
N HIS A 172 -10.04 22.15 1.89
CA HIS A 172 -9.10 21.46 2.78
C HIS A 172 -7.74 22.17 2.89
N ASP A 173 -7.61 23.40 2.37
CA ASP A 173 -6.46 24.32 2.50
C ASP A 173 -6.10 24.74 3.96
N LEU A 174 -6.67 24.05 4.97
CA LEU A 174 -6.45 24.33 6.38
C LEU A 174 -5.24 23.58 6.96
N LEU A 175 -4.81 22.49 6.33
CA LEU A 175 -3.59 21.77 6.69
C LEU A 175 -2.37 22.50 6.12
N LYS A 176 -1.77 23.37 6.94
CA LYS A 176 -0.48 24.01 6.63
C LYS A 176 0.68 23.03 6.83
N LEU A 177 0.68 21.96 6.05
CA LEU A 177 1.81 21.04 6.01
C LEU A 177 3.05 21.75 5.45
N PRO A 178 4.26 21.38 5.90
CA PRO A 178 5.50 21.88 5.32
C PRO A 178 5.50 21.83 3.77
N PRO A 179 5.86 22.91 3.06
CA PRO A 179 5.80 22.98 1.60
C PRO A 179 6.67 21.95 0.87
N THR A 180 7.65 21.38 1.57
CA THR A 180 8.56 20.34 1.06
C THR A 180 7.96 18.94 1.10
N LEU A 181 6.81 18.75 1.74
CA LEU A 181 6.15 17.46 1.81
C LEU A 181 5.39 17.15 0.54
N HIS A 182 5.72 16.01 -0.05
CA HIS A 182 4.93 15.44 -1.13
C HIS A 182 3.77 14.66 -0.52
N CYS A 183 2.58 15.25 -0.56
CA CYS A 183 1.33 14.64 -0.10
C CYS A 183 0.40 14.38 -1.28
N GLN A 184 -0.33 13.26 -1.23
CA GLN A 184 -1.47 13.01 -2.10
C GLN A 184 -2.75 12.97 -1.27
N GLU A 185 -3.73 13.77 -1.64
CA GLU A 185 -5.09 13.66 -1.10
C GLU A 185 -5.95 12.84 -2.06
N TYR A 186 -6.30 11.61 -1.67
CA TYR A 186 -7.34 10.83 -2.35
C TYR A 186 -7.72 9.57 -1.54
N PRO A 187 -9.03 9.36 -1.25
CA PRO A 187 -10.17 10.25 -1.52
C PRO A 187 -10.10 11.59 -0.77
N PRO A 188 -11.00 12.56 -1.03
CA PRO A 188 -11.05 13.82 -0.29
C PRO A 188 -11.08 13.61 1.23
N GLY A 189 -10.33 14.44 1.96
CA GLY A 189 -10.13 14.33 3.40
C GLY A 189 -9.05 13.34 3.83
N VAL A 190 -8.55 12.50 2.93
CA VAL A 190 -7.54 11.47 3.22
C VAL A 190 -6.21 11.86 2.60
N ASN A 191 -5.33 12.44 3.42
CA ASN A 191 -3.99 12.86 3.02
C ASN A 191 -3.00 11.72 3.26
N ILE A 192 -2.18 11.39 2.25
CA ILE A 192 -1.26 10.26 2.27
C ILE A 192 0.16 10.77 1.99
N ILE A 193 1.07 10.51 2.91
CA ILE A 193 2.47 10.91 2.84
C ILE A 193 3.36 9.66 2.94
N PRO A 194 4.09 9.27 1.89
CA PRO A 194 5.02 8.15 1.97
C PRO A 194 6.27 8.55 2.77
N MET A 195 6.34 8.12 4.03
CA MET A 195 7.43 8.40 4.96
C MET A 195 8.53 7.34 4.82
N GLY A 196 9.80 7.74 4.75
CA GLY A 196 10.90 6.79 4.70
C GLY A 196 10.98 5.92 5.97
N SER A 197 10.86 4.60 5.81
CA SER A 197 10.65 3.67 6.92
C SER A 197 11.58 2.45 6.86
N ARG A 198 11.47 1.55 7.85
CA ARG A 198 12.22 0.27 7.91
C ARG A 198 11.43 -0.88 7.29
N THR A 199 10.69 -0.61 6.22
CA THR A 199 9.88 -1.60 5.52
C THR A 199 10.73 -2.60 4.72
N ALA A 200 10.12 -3.72 4.33
CA ALA A 200 10.74 -4.72 3.49
C ALA A 200 10.85 -4.25 2.02
N LYS A 201 11.95 -4.65 1.37
CA LYS A 201 12.09 -4.45 -0.09
C LYS A 201 10.94 -5.14 -0.84
N PRO A 202 10.45 -4.55 -1.94
CA PRO A 202 11.05 -3.44 -2.70
C PRO A 202 10.62 -2.04 -2.23
N TYR A 203 9.84 -1.91 -1.16
CA TYR A 203 9.43 -0.62 -0.63
C TYR A 203 10.55 0.05 0.16
N HIS A 204 10.46 1.36 0.25
CA HIS A 204 11.35 2.21 1.06
C HIS A 204 10.58 3.14 1.98
N THR A 205 9.25 3.07 1.94
CA THR A 205 8.33 4.00 2.59
C THR A 205 7.13 3.27 3.18
N THR A 206 6.62 3.80 4.29
CA THR A 206 5.30 3.50 4.84
C THR A 206 4.43 4.74 4.71
N ASN A 207 3.19 4.59 4.26
CA ASN A 207 2.26 5.69 4.11
C ASN A 207 1.76 6.15 5.48
N LEU A 208 2.14 7.36 5.88
CA LEU A 208 1.47 8.10 6.94
C LEU A 208 0.15 8.63 6.38
N ILE A 209 -0.98 8.22 6.97
CA ILE A 209 -2.29 8.74 6.58
C ILE A 209 -2.73 9.79 7.59
N ILE A 210 -3.26 10.91 7.09
CA ILE A 210 -3.71 12.04 7.90
C ILE A 210 -5.17 12.34 7.57
N PHE A 211 -5.98 12.37 8.63
CA PHE A 211 -7.33 12.92 8.63
C PHE A 211 -7.30 14.21 9.45
N ALA A 212 -7.53 15.36 8.81
CA ALA A 212 -7.74 16.62 9.51
C ALA A 212 -8.83 17.40 8.76
N PRO A 213 -10.11 17.03 8.92
CA PRO A 213 -11.20 17.80 8.36
C PRO A 213 -11.12 19.23 8.88
N GLY A 214 -11.53 20.20 8.04
CA GLY A 214 -11.43 21.61 8.37
C GLY A 214 -12.10 21.94 9.71
N ASN A 215 -11.64 23.02 10.37
CA ASN A 215 -12.02 23.52 11.71
C ASN A 215 -13.52 23.83 11.95
N ILE A 216 -14.44 23.02 11.46
CA ILE A 216 -15.85 23.05 11.85
C ILE A 216 -15.97 22.01 12.97
N PRO A 217 -15.92 22.42 14.25
CA PRO A 217 -16.27 21.52 15.34
C PRO A 217 -17.73 21.10 15.14
N VAL A 218 -17.93 19.92 14.56
CA VAL A 218 -19.24 19.29 14.55
C VAL A 218 -19.37 18.58 15.88
N ASN A 219 -20.17 19.14 16.79
CA ASN A 219 -20.60 18.44 17.99
C ASN A 219 -21.51 17.29 17.56
N TYR A 220 -20.93 16.15 17.21
CA TYR A 220 -21.66 14.89 17.23
C TYR A 220 -21.82 14.49 18.69
N GLU A 221 -22.98 14.81 19.28
CA GLU A 221 -23.46 14.24 20.54
C GLU A 221 -23.84 12.77 20.32
N GLY A 222 -22.84 11.94 20.03
CA GLY A 222 -22.99 10.50 19.87
C GLY A 222 -22.20 9.79 20.96
N SER A 223 -22.88 9.22 21.96
CA SER A 223 -22.29 8.42 23.05
C SER A 223 -21.69 7.06 22.62
N HIS A 224 -21.42 6.85 21.32
CA HIS A 224 -21.06 5.56 20.73
C HIS A 224 -19.61 5.48 20.20
N PHE A 225 -18.88 6.59 20.16
CA PHE A 225 -17.49 6.58 19.69
C PHE A 225 -16.53 6.16 20.81
N VAL A 226 -15.63 5.22 20.53
CA VAL A 226 -14.62 4.77 21.50
C VAL A 226 -13.52 5.81 21.71
N ALA A 227 -13.24 6.62 20.70
CA ALA A 227 -12.30 7.72 20.75
C ALA A 227 -12.77 8.87 19.86
N GLN A 228 -12.41 10.10 20.23
CA GLN A 228 -12.72 11.30 19.47
C GLN A 228 -11.50 12.22 19.38
N GLY A 229 -11.26 12.80 18.22
CA GLY A 229 -10.19 13.76 17.96
C GLY A 229 -10.62 14.86 16.99
N ASP A 230 -9.81 15.89 16.89
CA ASP A 230 -9.97 16.94 15.86
C ASP A 230 -9.13 16.58 14.61
N ALA A 231 -8.11 15.75 14.78
CA ALA A 231 -7.33 15.14 13.70
C ALA A 231 -6.87 13.74 14.10
N MET A 232 -6.45 12.96 13.11
CA MET A 232 -5.85 11.65 13.29
C MET A 232 -4.69 11.43 12.34
N ILE A 233 -3.65 10.76 12.83
CA ILE A 233 -2.64 10.13 11.98
C ILE A 233 -2.71 8.61 12.12
N VAL A 234 -2.41 7.90 11.05
CA VAL A 234 -2.36 6.43 11.02
C VAL A 234 -0.95 5.97 10.67
N ASP A 235 -0.43 5.01 11.45
CA ASP A 235 0.88 4.37 11.27
C ASP A 235 2.04 5.36 11.07
N PRO A 236 2.42 6.12 12.11
CA PRO A 236 3.48 7.12 12.02
C PRO A 236 4.89 6.51 11.98
N GLY A 237 5.05 5.30 11.46
CA GLY A 237 6.33 4.60 11.42
C GLY A 237 7.27 5.21 10.38
N CYS A 238 8.40 5.74 10.85
CA CYS A 238 9.45 6.25 10.00
C CYS A 238 10.83 6.01 10.63
N ARG A 239 11.88 6.06 9.80
CA ARG A 239 13.26 6.03 10.31
C ARG A 239 13.56 7.31 11.09
N SER A 240 14.51 7.24 12.02
CA SER A 240 14.89 8.37 12.88
C SER A 240 15.32 9.63 12.11
N GLU A 241 15.86 9.48 10.90
CA GLU A 241 16.21 10.60 10.01
C GLU A 241 15.00 11.43 9.57
N PHE A 242 13.79 10.85 9.57
CA PHE A 242 12.52 11.54 9.24
C PHE A 242 11.75 12.02 10.47
N ASN A 243 12.26 11.81 11.70
CA ASN A 243 11.54 12.22 12.92
C ASN A 243 11.30 13.72 13.00
N LYS A 244 12.19 14.55 12.42
CA LYS A 244 12.00 16.01 12.37
C LYS A 244 10.81 16.37 11.48
N GLU A 245 10.73 15.76 10.31
CA GLU A 245 9.63 15.96 9.37
C GLU A 245 8.29 15.49 9.97
N LEU A 246 8.27 14.32 10.60
CA LEU A 246 7.10 13.84 11.34
C LEU A 246 6.69 14.80 12.47
N ALA A 247 7.65 15.36 13.21
CA ALA A 247 7.36 16.34 14.26
C ALA A 247 6.76 17.64 13.69
N GLU A 248 7.23 18.11 12.54
CA GLU A 248 6.66 19.28 11.85
C GLU A 248 5.22 19.02 11.37
N ILE A 249 4.94 17.81 10.86
CA ILE A 249 3.59 17.38 10.51
C ILE A 249 2.70 17.40 11.76
N VAL A 250 3.11 16.74 12.85
CA VAL A 250 2.33 16.67 14.10
C VAL A 250 2.07 18.06 14.68
N ALA A 251 3.05 18.97 14.61
CA ALA A 251 2.91 20.33 15.09
C ALA A 251 1.94 21.19 14.24
N ALA A 252 1.72 20.83 12.98
CA ALA A 252 0.75 21.49 12.09
C ALA A 252 -0.69 20.99 12.30
N LEU A 253 -0.88 19.88 13.04
CA LEU A 253 -2.19 19.30 13.32
C LEU A 253 -2.84 19.89 14.60
N PRO A 254 -4.18 19.84 14.71
CA PRO A 254 -4.89 20.12 15.95
C PRO A 254 -4.33 19.35 17.17
N GLN A 255 -4.37 20.00 18.34
CA GLN A 255 -3.79 19.42 19.56
C GLN A 255 -4.52 18.14 20.02
N LYS A 256 -5.83 18.04 19.81
CA LYS A 256 -6.63 16.83 20.12
C LYS A 256 -6.43 15.78 19.02
N LEU A 257 -5.22 15.23 18.99
CA LEU A 257 -4.75 14.30 17.97
C LEU A 257 -4.94 12.84 18.43
N LEU A 258 -5.58 12.04 17.59
CA LEU A 258 -5.53 10.58 17.71
C LEU A 258 -4.38 10.02 16.86
N VAL A 259 -3.71 9.01 17.39
CA VAL A 259 -2.71 8.23 16.67
C VAL A 259 -3.26 6.82 16.55
N PHE A 260 -3.61 6.38 15.36
CA PHE A 260 -4.07 5.01 15.15
C PHE A 260 -2.93 4.15 14.64
N VAL A 261 -2.77 2.95 15.18
CA VAL A 261 -1.78 1.98 14.70
C VAL A 261 -2.50 0.72 14.24
N THR A 262 -2.27 0.32 12.99
CA THR A 262 -2.85 -0.89 12.41
C THR A 262 -2.28 -2.15 13.05
N HIS A 263 -0.96 -2.19 13.30
CA HIS A 263 -0.26 -3.28 13.97
C HIS A 263 1.15 -2.86 14.45
N HIS A 264 1.82 -3.74 15.21
CA HIS A 264 3.04 -3.42 15.97
C HIS A 264 4.35 -3.46 15.17
N HIS A 265 4.33 -3.72 13.86
CA HIS A 265 5.58 -3.78 13.09
C HIS A 265 6.28 -2.41 13.07
N ARG A 266 7.61 -2.46 13.05
CA ARG A 266 8.47 -1.30 13.30
C ARG A 266 8.20 -0.15 12.34
N ASP A 267 8.04 -0.46 11.07
CA ASP A 267 7.74 0.50 10.03
C ASP A 267 6.36 1.15 10.13
N HIS A 268 5.54 0.79 11.14
CA HIS A 268 4.27 1.44 11.51
C HIS A 268 4.36 2.20 12.85
N VAL A 269 5.26 1.81 13.75
CA VAL A 269 5.31 2.33 15.14
C VAL A 269 6.59 3.11 15.49
N ASP A 270 7.63 3.05 14.67
CA ASP A 270 8.95 3.64 15.01
C ASP A 270 8.94 5.16 15.24
N GLY A 271 7.95 5.88 14.69
CA GLY A 271 7.81 7.31 14.91
C GLY A 271 6.97 7.69 16.13
N LEU A 272 6.39 6.74 16.87
CA LEU A 272 5.52 7.01 18.03
C LEU A 272 6.20 7.92 19.07
N ALA A 273 7.47 7.66 19.41
CA ALA A 273 8.21 8.48 20.36
C ALA A 273 8.38 9.93 19.88
N ALA A 274 8.54 10.15 18.56
CA ALA A 274 8.62 11.47 17.97
C ALA A 274 7.27 12.19 18.01
N VAL A 275 6.17 11.47 17.74
CA VAL A 275 4.80 12.00 17.87
C VAL A 275 4.52 12.40 19.32
N GLN A 276 4.78 11.52 20.29
CA GLN A 276 4.52 11.79 21.71
C GLN A 276 5.33 12.98 22.22
N LYS A 277 6.59 13.11 21.79
CA LYS A 277 7.44 14.27 22.14
C LYS A 277 6.88 15.58 21.58
N SER A 278 6.35 15.56 20.35
CA SER A 278 5.81 16.75 19.68
C SER A 278 4.42 17.12 20.18
N ASN A 279 3.57 16.14 20.50
CA ASN A 279 2.26 16.34 21.09
C ASN A 279 2.03 15.36 22.25
N PRO A 280 2.40 15.74 23.49
CA PRO A 280 2.24 14.88 24.67
C PRO A 280 0.79 14.52 25.03
N LYS A 281 -0.19 15.27 24.48
CA LYS A 281 -1.62 15.06 24.69
C LYS A 281 -2.27 14.17 23.62
N ALA A 282 -1.50 13.72 22.62
CA ALA A 282 -2.01 12.78 21.64
C ALA A 282 -2.41 11.47 22.33
N CYS A 283 -3.44 10.80 21.81
CA CYS A 283 -3.94 9.53 22.34
C CYS A 283 -3.74 8.43 21.31
N LEU A 284 -3.08 7.34 21.71
CA LEU A 284 -2.82 6.18 20.85
C LEU A 284 -4.04 5.24 20.86
N VAL A 285 -4.44 4.75 19.69
CA VAL A 285 -5.53 3.79 19.52
C VAL A 285 -4.99 2.58 18.78
N ALA A 286 -5.09 1.41 19.39
CA ALA A 286 -4.63 0.17 18.79
C ALA A 286 -5.31 -1.05 19.44
N HIS A 287 -5.18 -2.21 18.79
CA HIS A 287 -5.61 -3.48 19.34
C HIS A 287 -4.77 -3.87 20.58
N GLU A 288 -5.36 -4.62 21.52
CA GLU A 288 -4.69 -5.08 22.75
C GLU A 288 -3.32 -5.75 22.45
N LYS A 289 -3.32 -6.75 21.57
CA LYS A 289 -2.09 -7.47 21.19
C LYS A 289 -1.05 -6.61 20.48
N THR A 290 -1.48 -5.52 19.84
CA THR A 290 -0.57 -4.55 19.22
C THR A 290 0.05 -3.68 20.31
N MET A 291 -0.77 -3.19 21.24
CA MET A 291 -0.32 -2.42 22.41
C MET A 291 0.67 -3.19 23.28
N ASP A 292 0.44 -4.49 23.52
CA ASP A 292 1.34 -5.36 24.29
C ASP A 292 2.77 -5.46 23.71
N ARG A 293 2.91 -5.17 22.41
CA ARG A 293 4.17 -5.24 21.67
C ARG A 293 4.80 -3.87 21.42
N ILE A 294 4.11 -2.79 21.75
CA ILE A 294 4.65 -1.43 21.74
C ILE A 294 5.37 -1.20 23.07
N LYS A 295 6.63 -0.73 23.02
CA LYS A 295 7.40 -0.52 24.25
C LYS A 295 6.95 0.75 24.93
N LYS A 296 7.07 0.77 26.26
CA LYS A 296 6.82 1.96 27.07
C LYS A 296 7.69 3.17 26.70
N ASP A 297 8.90 2.93 26.21
CA ASP A 297 9.80 3.98 25.72
C ASP A 297 9.32 4.57 24.37
N ASP A 298 8.53 3.82 23.60
CA ASP A 298 7.96 4.26 22.33
C ASP A 298 6.64 5.01 22.54
N TRP A 299 5.84 4.59 23.54
CA TRP A 299 4.63 5.30 23.96
C TRP A 299 4.33 5.10 25.45
N SER A 300 4.14 6.21 26.18
CA SER A 300 3.81 6.20 27.61
C SER A 300 2.66 7.13 28.02
N SER A 301 2.06 7.82 27.05
CA SER A 301 0.90 8.70 27.23
C SER A 301 -0.42 7.90 27.20
N ASP A 302 -1.54 8.61 27.23
CA ASP A 302 -2.88 8.04 27.11
C ASP A 302 -3.01 7.14 25.86
N TYR A 303 -3.76 6.05 26.02
CA TYR A 303 -4.10 5.14 24.94
C TYR A 303 -5.49 4.54 25.15
N ALA A 304 -6.12 4.10 24.06
CA ALA A 304 -7.37 3.36 24.05
C ALA A 304 -7.15 2.01 23.36
N ILE A 305 -7.55 0.93 24.05
CA ILE A 305 -7.57 -0.42 23.49
C ILE A 305 -8.91 -0.63 22.77
N VAL A 306 -8.85 -1.17 21.55
CA VAL A 306 -10.03 -1.43 20.72
C VAL A 306 -10.05 -2.89 20.25
N SER A 307 -11.25 -3.44 20.07
CA SER A 307 -11.47 -4.82 19.61
C SER A 307 -11.66 -4.94 18.10
N GLY A 308 -11.95 -3.83 17.42
CA GLY A 308 -12.14 -3.79 15.97
C GLY A 308 -13.59 -3.93 15.51
N THR A 309 -14.53 -3.47 16.34
CA THR A 309 -15.95 -3.28 16.01
C THR A 309 -16.46 -1.88 16.29
N GLU A 310 -15.64 -1.05 16.94
CA GLU A 310 -15.97 0.28 17.40
C GLU A 310 -15.85 1.35 16.30
N GLU A 311 -16.32 2.56 16.60
CA GLU A 311 -16.16 3.72 15.73
C GLU A 311 -15.36 4.83 16.42
N ILE A 312 -14.63 5.60 15.62
CA ILE A 312 -13.87 6.79 16.00
C ILE A 312 -14.49 7.99 15.28
N CYS A 313 -14.54 9.15 15.95
CA CYS A 313 -14.96 10.41 15.35
C CYS A 313 -13.78 11.37 15.23
N ILE A 314 -13.48 11.85 14.02
CA ILE A 314 -12.43 12.84 13.75
C ILE A 314 -13.07 14.06 13.12
N GLY A 315 -13.15 15.17 13.86
CA GLY A 315 -13.73 16.43 13.38
C GLY A 315 -15.10 16.29 12.70
N GLY A 316 -15.95 15.39 13.20
CA GLY A 316 -17.29 15.10 12.66
C GLY A 316 -17.34 13.96 11.63
N GLU A 317 -16.20 13.49 11.12
CA GLU A 317 -16.10 12.35 10.23
C GLU A 317 -16.06 11.03 11.01
N ARG A 318 -16.75 10.02 10.50
CA ARG A 318 -16.86 8.70 11.13
C ARG A 318 -15.87 7.72 10.49
N LEU A 319 -15.08 7.07 11.34
CA LEU A 319 -14.24 5.95 10.96
C LEU A 319 -14.65 4.70 11.74
N ARG A 320 -14.89 3.60 11.04
CA ARG A 320 -15.19 2.31 11.66
C ARG A 320 -13.92 1.46 11.73
N ILE A 321 -13.61 0.97 12.91
CA ILE A 321 -12.49 0.05 13.14
C ILE A 321 -12.93 -1.35 12.73
N ILE A 322 -12.08 -2.05 11.99
CA ILE A 322 -12.34 -3.39 11.48
C ILE A 322 -11.25 -4.32 12.00
N PHE A 323 -11.61 -5.28 12.85
CA PHE A 323 -10.70 -6.37 13.20
C PHE A 323 -10.37 -7.19 11.95
N ALA A 324 -9.08 -7.31 11.65
CA ALA A 324 -8.56 -7.81 10.37
C ALA A 324 -7.35 -8.73 10.58
N PRO A 325 -7.44 -9.79 11.40
CA PRO A 325 -6.32 -10.68 11.65
C PRO A 325 -5.90 -11.42 10.37
N GLY A 326 -4.68 -11.92 10.38
CA GLY A 326 -4.11 -12.70 9.28
C GLY A 326 -2.65 -12.31 9.05
N HIS A 327 -2.38 -11.02 8.87
CA HIS A 327 -1.01 -10.49 8.84
C HIS A 327 -0.32 -10.63 10.19
N THR A 328 -0.97 -10.10 11.23
CA THR A 328 -0.68 -10.35 12.63
C THR A 328 -1.99 -10.67 13.35
N ASP A 329 -1.90 -11.12 14.58
CA ASP A 329 -3.07 -11.47 15.39
C ASP A 329 -3.76 -10.28 16.07
N GLY A 330 -3.22 -9.07 15.92
CA GLY A 330 -3.77 -7.81 16.41
C GLY A 330 -3.94 -6.75 15.31
N HIS A 331 -3.96 -7.18 14.05
CA HIS A 331 -4.10 -6.27 12.91
C HIS A 331 -5.50 -5.67 12.82
N LEU A 332 -5.56 -4.37 12.59
CA LEU A 332 -6.78 -3.59 12.38
C LEU A 332 -6.74 -2.86 11.04
N ALA A 333 -7.92 -2.73 10.43
CA ALA A 333 -8.19 -1.83 9.31
C ALA A 333 -9.15 -0.72 9.74
N LEU A 334 -9.17 0.39 8.98
CA LEU A 334 -10.06 1.53 9.22
C LEU A 334 -10.89 1.81 7.97
N LEU A 335 -12.21 1.81 8.11
CA LEU A 335 -13.12 2.23 7.04
C LEU A 335 -13.55 3.68 7.26
N HIS A 336 -13.20 4.57 6.34
CA HIS A 336 -13.75 5.92 6.30
C HIS A 336 -15.16 5.88 5.71
N VAL A 337 -16.18 6.21 6.52
CA VAL A 337 -17.59 5.92 6.19
C VAL A 337 -18.10 6.81 5.05
N SER A 338 -17.69 8.08 4.99
CA SER A 338 -18.18 9.05 4.00
C SER A 338 -17.72 8.72 2.58
N THR A 339 -16.43 8.40 2.41
CA THR A 339 -15.82 8.06 1.11
C THR A 339 -15.85 6.56 0.80
N ASN A 340 -16.29 5.74 1.75
CA ASN A 340 -16.27 4.28 1.70
C ASN A 340 -14.86 3.73 1.35
N SER A 341 -13.79 4.40 1.78
CA SER A 341 -12.40 3.95 1.53
C SER A 341 -11.86 3.17 2.73
N LEU A 342 -11.19 2.06 2.44
CA LEU A 342 -10.66 1.17 3.47
C LEU A 342 -9.14 1.29 3.54
N ILE A 343 -8.65 1.70 4.70
CA ILE A 343 -7.24 1.69 5.09
C ILE A 343 -6.95 0.27 5.58
N VAL A 344 -6.19 -0.51 4.81
CA VAL A 344 -6.02 -1.95 5.01
C VAL A 344 -4.78 -2.36 5.79
N GLY A 345 -3.95 -1.40 6.23
CA GLY A 345 -2.65 -1.71 6.82
C GLY A 345 -1.81 -2.54 5.85
N ASP A 346 -1.21 -3.60 6.40
CA ASP A 346 -0.41 -4.59 5.66
C ASP A 346 -1.18 -5.83 5.17
N HIS A 347 -2.51 -5.84 5.27
CA HIS A 347 -3.29 -6.96 4.72
C HIS A 347 -3.10 -7.08 3.19
N CYS A 348 -2.94 -5.95 2.51
CA CYS A 348 -2.58 -5.84 1.10
C CYS A 348 -1.57 -4.70 0.91
N VAL A 349 -0.76 -4.79 -0.14
CA VAL A 349 0.21 -3.77 -0.55
C VAL A 349 0.02 -3.45 -2.03
N GLY A 350 0.42 -2.25 -2.46
CA GLY A 350 0.11 -1.75 -3.81
C GLY A 350 0.74 -2.57 -4.96
N GLN A 351 1.83 -3.27 -4.69
CA GLN A 351 2.57 -4.13 -5.61
C GLN A 351 3.20 -5.31 -4.85
N GLY A 352 3.11 -6.50 -5.45
CA GLY A 352 3.65 -7.73 -4.86
C GLY A 352 2.64 -8.45 -3.97
N SER A 353 3.12 -9.09 -2.91
CA SER A 353 2.29 -9.81 -1.93
C SER A 353 2.66 -9.38 -0.52
N ALA A 354 1.67 -9.34 0.36
CA ALA A 354 1.86 -9.13 1.79
C ALA A 354 2.46 -10.39 2.42
N LEU A 355 3.49 -10.20 3.23
CA LEU A 355 4.00 -11.25 4.13
C LEU A 355 3.02 -11.41 5.29
N LEU A 356 2.91 -12.60 5.88
CA LEU A 356 2.20 -12.77 7.15
C LEU A 356 3.22 -13.15 8.21
N ASP A 357 3.11 -12.53 9.39
CA ASP A 357 4.05 -12.74 10.48
C ASP A 357 3.59 -13.89 11.38
N ILE A 358 4.02 -15.10 11.02
CA ILE A 358 3.77 -16.32 11.80
C ILE A 358 4.26 -16.21 13.26
N SER A 359 5.26 -15.37 13.54
CA SER A 359 5.78 -15.19 14.91
C SER A 359 4.90 -14.29 15.77
N SER A 360 4.04 -13.50 15.13
CA SER A 360 3.03 -12.64 15.77
C SER A 360 1.60 -13.13 15.50
N GLY A 361 1.43 -14.45 15.33
CA GLY A 361 0.13 -15.10 15.18
C GLY A 361 -0.56 -14.92 13.82
N GLY A 362 0.16 -14.39 12.83
CA GLY A 362 -0.32 -14.35 11.45
C GLY A 362 -0.58 -15.77 10.92
N ASN A 363 -1.70 -15.94 10.23
CA ASN A 363 -2.13 -17.24 9.70
C ASN A 363 -3.03 -17.07 8.47
N MET A 364 -3.10 -18.12 7.65
CA MET A 364 -3.80 -18.07 6.38
C MET A 364 -5.33 -18.11 6.53
N SER A 365 -5.85 -18.83 7.54
CA SER A 365 -7.29 -18.95 7.77
C SER A 365 -7.92 -17.57 8.04
N ASP A 366 -7.34 -16.83 8.98
CA ASP A 366 -7.75 -15.48 9.31
C ASP A 366 -7.55 -14.54 8.12
N TYR A 367 -6.43 -14.68 7.40
CA TYR A 367 -6.20 -13.88 6.19
C TYR A 367 -7.30 -14.06 5.14
N PHE A 368 -7.68 -15.31 4.84
CA PHE A 368 -8.76 -15.59 3.90
C PHE A 368 -10.08 -14.97 4.38
N GLN A 369 -10.44 -15.18 5.66
CA GLN A 369 -11.67 -14.64 6.24
C GLN A 369 -11.72 -13.11 6.21
N THR A 370 -10.63 -12.45 6.61
CA THR A 370 -10.47 -10.99 6.55
C THR A 370 -10.59 -10.49 5.11
N THR A 371 -10.02 -11.21 4.13
CA THR A 371 -10.12 -10.82 2.72
C THR A 371 -11.57 -10.88 2.21
N TYR A 372 -12.31 -11.94 2.54
CA TYR A 372 -13.74 -12.03 2.21
C TYR A 372 -14.56 -10.92 2.90
N LYS A 373 -14.29 -10.65 4.18
CA LYS A 373 -14.89 -9.54 4.91
C LYS A 373 -14.66 -8.20 4.19
N PHE A 374 -13.45 -7.93 3.70
CA PHE A 374 -13.16 -6.71 2.95
C PHE A 374 -13.89 -6.64 1.60
N MET A 375 -14.07 -7.76 0.92
CA MET A 375 -14.88 -7.80 -0.31
C MET A 375 -16.36 -7.51 -0.03
N ASP A 376 -16.89 -8.04 1.07
CA ASP A 376 -18.28 -7.82 1.51
C ASP A 376 -18.52 -6.36 1.92
N LEU A 377 -17.51 -5.69 2.49
CA LEU A 377 -17.54 -4.25 2.76
C LEU A 377 -17.68 -3.42 1.46
N SER A 378 -17.29 -3.98 0.31
CA SER A 378 -17.33 -3.31 -0.99
C SER A 378 -16.78 -1.88 -0.94
N PRO A 379 -15.53 -1.67 -0.47
CA PRO A 379 -14.95 -0.33 -0.39
C PRO A 379 -14.81 0.27 -1.79
N ASN A 380 -14.78 1.60 -1.88
CA ASN A 380 -14.57 2.32 -3.14
C ASN A 380 -13.09 2.45 -3.51
N ALA A 381 -12.19 2.35 -2.53
CA ALA A 381 -10.75 2.37 -2.69
C ALA A 381 -10.08 1.60 -1.55
N LEU A 382 -8.94 0.95 -1.82
CA LEU A 382 -8.05 0.41 -0.79
C LEU A 382 -6.82 1.31 -0.64
N ILE A 383 -6.53 1.70 0.59
CA ILE A 383 -5.34 2.45 0.95
C ILE A 383 -4.45 1.54 1.78
N SER A 384 -3.38 1.03 1.17
CA SER A 384 -2.37 0.23 1.84
C SER A 384 -1.31 1.12 2.49
N MET A 385 -0.59 0.57 3.46
CA MET A 385 0.54 1.28 4.07
C MET A 385 1.80 1.26 3.20
N HIS A 386 1.79 0.47 2.13
CA HIS A 386 2.88 0.44 1.15
C HIS A 386 2.30 0.51 -0.27
N GLY A 387 2.80 1.46 -1.07
CA GLY A 387 2.34 1.67 -2.45
C GLY A 387 1.17 2.67 -2.58
N ARG A 388 0.62 2.75 -3.79
CA ARG A 388 -0.46 3.69 -4.14
C ARG A 388 -1.82 3.18 -3.70
N THR A 389 -2.76 4.12 -3.51
CA THR A 389 -4.19 3.81 -3.38
C THR A 389 -4.68 3.00 -4.59
N ASN A 390 -5.34 1.88 -4.33
CA ASN A 390 -5.92 1.04 -5.35
C ASN A 390 -7.39 1.43 -5.60
N LEU A 391 -7.74 1.58 -6.88
CA LEU A 391 -9.06 1.99 -7.35
C LEU A 391 -9.92 0.82 -7.86
N TRP A 392 -9.46 -0.42 -7.70
CA TRP A 392 -10.15 -1.65 -8.10
C TRP A 392 -10.10 -2.65 -6.94
N PRO A 393 -10.74 -2.28 -5.81
CA PRO A 393 -10.54 -2.92 -4.53
C PRO A 393 -10.93 -4.41 -4.54
N LYS A 394 -12.08 -4.76 -5.10
CA LYS A 394 -12.50 -6.17 -5.20
C LYS A 394 -11.58 -6.96 -6.12
N HIS A 395 -11.18 -6.36 -7.26
CA HIS A 395 -10.21 -6.97 -8.17
C HIS A 395 -8.90 -7.30 -7.44
N MET A 396 -8.32 -6.32 -6.73
CA MET A 396 -7.08 -6.52 -5.97
C MET A 396 -7.23 -7.63 -4.92
N LEU A 397 -8.29 -7.61 -4.10
CA LEU A 397 -8.52 -8.63 -3.07
C LEU A 397 -8.68 -10.04 -3.68
N CYS A 398 -9.39 -10.16 -4.79
CA CYS A 398 -9.50 -11.40 -5.55
C CYS A 398 -8.14 -11.89 -6.06
N GLY A 399 -7.29 -10.99 -6.55
CA GLY A 399 -5.92 -11.31 -6.94
C GLY A 399 -5.10 -11.91 -5.81
N TYR A 400 -5.24 -11.38 -4.59
CA TYR A 400 -4.60 -11.91 -3.39
C TYR A 400 -5.10 -13.31 -3.02
N LEU A 401 -6.42 -13.52 -3.05
CA LEU A 401 -7.03 -14.83 -2.82
C LEU A 401 -6.52 -15.86 -3.84
N LYS A 402 -6.57 -15.51 -5.13
CA LYS A 402 -6.11 -16.37 -6.22
C LYS A 402 -4.64 -16.72 -6.09
N ASN A 403 -3.77 -15.74 -5.82
CA ASN A 403 -2.34 -15.97 -5.66
C ASN A 403 -2.05 -16.94 -4.50
N ARG A 404 -2.76 -16.80 -3.38
CA ARG A 404 -2.62 -17.69 -2.21
C ARG A 404 -3.15 -19.09 -2.49
N ARG A 405 -4.28 -19.26 -3.17
CA ARG A 405 -4.76 -20.58 -3.60
C ARG A 405 -3.81 -21.26 -4.61
N ASN A 406 -3.31 -20.52 -5.59
CA ASN A 406 -2.31 -21.02 -6.54
C ASN A 406 -1.03 -21.49 -5.82
N ARG A 407 -0.65 -20.81 -4.73
CA ARG A 407 0.49 -21.23 -3.89
C ARG A 407 0.21 -22.58 -3.24
N GLU A 408 -0.97 -22.77 -2.67
CA GLU A 408 -1.39 -24.04 -2.08
C GLU A 408 -1.40 -25.16 -3.10
N ASP A 409 -1.91 -24.92 -4.30
CA ASP A 409 -1.88 -25.90 -5.39
C ASP A 409 -0.44 -26.29 -5.76
N THR A 410 0.48 -25.33 -5.78
CA THR A 410 1.89 -25.58 -6.06
C THR A 410 2.55 -26.39 -4.94
N ILE A 411 2.27 -26.08 -3.68
CA ILE A 411 2.75 -26.84 -2.52
C ILE A 411 2.22 -28.28 -2.55
N LEU A 412 0.92 -28.47 -2.83
CA LEU A 412 0.33 -29.79 -2.95
C LEU A 412 0.94 -30.60 -4.11
N LYS A 413 1.28 -29.96 -5.23
CA LYS A 413 2.02 -30.59 -6.34
C LYS A 413 3.42 -31.02 -5.90
N ALA A 414 4.14 -30.17 -5.17
CA ALA A 414 5.46 -30.51 -4.63
C ALA A 414 5.40 -31.77 -3.74
N ILE A 415 4.43 -31.80 -2.81
CA ILE A 415 4.24 -32.93 -1.89
C ILE A 415 3.89 -34.20 -2.65
N LYS A 416 2.97 -34.14 -3.63
CA LYS A 416 2.61 -35.28 -4.48
C LYS A 416 3.78 -35.80 -5.33
N ALA A 417 4.75 -34.93 -5.65
CA ALA A 417 5.98 -35.30 -6.34
C ALA A 417 7.05 -35.89 -5.41
N GLY A 418 6.76 -36.05 -4.10
CA GLY A 418 7.64 -36.69 -3.12
C GLY A 418 8.36 -35.72 -2.17
N ALA A 419 8.08 -34.42 -2.23
CA ALA A 419 8.66 -33.45 -1.28
C ALA A 419 8.16 -33.73 0.15
N ASN A 420 9.09 -33.93 1.10
CA ASN A 420 8.75 -34.27 2.48
C ASN A 420 9.37 -33.32 3.53
N THR A 421 10.28 -32.43 3.12
CA THR A 421 10.84 -31.37 3.99
C THR A 421 10.42 -29.97 3.55
N LEU A 422 10.58 -28.99 4.45
CA LEU A 422 10.39 -27.58 4.14
C LEU A 422 11.32 -27.12 3.00
N PHE A 423 12.56 -27.62 2.98
CA PHE A 423 13.52 -27.29 1.93
C PHE A 423 13.04 -27.79 0.56
N ASP A 424 12.59 -29.04 0.47
CA ASP A 424 12.11 -29.61 -0.80
C ASP A 424 10.92 -28.82 -1.35
N ILE A 425 9.96 -28.49 -0.47
CA ILE A 425 8.76 -27.73 -0.87
C ILE A 425 9.14 -26.32 -1.31
N VAL A 426 10.04 -25.63 -0.60
CA VAL A 426 10.51 -24.30 -1.00
C VAL A 426 11.29 -24.37 -2.31
N ALA A 427 12.21 -25.33 -2.44
CA ALA A 427 13.01 -25.50 -3.65
C ALA A 427 12.15 -25.81 -4.88
N TYR A 428 11.03 -26.52 -4.71
CA TYR A 428 10.06 -26.75 -5.77
C TYR A 428 9.20 -25.50 -6.05
N THR A 429 8.63 -24.90 -5.01
CA THR A 429 7.62 -23.83 -5.12
C THR A 429 8.22 -22.48 -5.51
N TYR A 430 9.49 -22.26 -5.19
CA TYR A 430 10.24 -21.03 -5.39
C TYR A 430 11.52 -21.27 -6.20
N ALA A 431 11.52 -22.28 -7.09
CA ALA A 431 12.68 -22.65 -7.90
C ALA A 431 13.27 -21.48 -8.70
N ASP A 432 12.42 -20.63 -9.24
CA ASP A 432 12.78 -19.47 -10.08
C ASP A 432 13.02 -18.18 -9.27
N VAL A 433 13.02 -18.28 -7.93
CA VAL A 433 13.15 -17.15 -7.03
C VAL A 433 14.54 -17.17 -6.39
N ASP A 434 15.17 -16.00 -6.31
CA ASP A 434 16.50 -15.85 -5.71
C ASP A 434 16.56 -16.44 -4.29
N ARG A 435 17.62 -17.20 -4.01
CA ARG A 435 17.77 -17.92 -2.73
C ARG A 435 17.89 -17.00 -1.52
N SER A 436 18.32 -15.75 -1.69
CA SER A 436 18.38 -14.77 -0.60
C SER A 436 17.03 -14.53 0.06
N ILE A 437 15.92 -14.70 -0.66
CA ILE A 437 14.55 -14.52 -0.12
C ILE A 437 13.87 -15.83 0.27
N TRP A 438 14.57 -16.97 0.21
CA TRP A 438 13.99 -18.27 0.56
C TRP A 438 13.62 -18.39 2.03
N VAL A 439 14.21 -17.60 2.92
CA VAL A 439 13.81 -17.59 4.34
C VAL A 439 12.38 -17.02 4.50
N HIS A 440 12.04 -15.97 3.76
CA HIS A 440 10.67 -15.45 3.72
C HIS A 440 9.72 -16.43 3.02
N ALA A 441 10.17 -17.04 1.92
CA ALA A 441 9.42 -18.05 1.20
C ALA A 441 9.07 -19.25 2.10
N ALA A 442 10.01 -19.72 2.92
CA ALA A 442 9.82 -20.80 3.87
C ALA A 442 8.80 -20.46 4.96
N SER A 443 8.81 -19.23 5.50
CA SER A 443 7.75 -18.76 6.40
C SER A 443 6.38 -18.85 5.72
N ASN A 444 6.30 -18.40 4.46
CA ASN A 444 5.06 -18.46 3.68
C ASN A 444 4.60 -19.91 3.39
N VAL A 445 5.52 -20.83 3.08
CA VAL A 445 5.19 -22.26 2.92
C VAL A 445 4.60 -22.84 4.19
N ARG A 446 5.18 -22.54 5.36
CA ARG A 446 4.67 -23.01 6.66
C ARG A 446 3.22 -22.58 6.87
N LEU A 447 2.90 -21.30 6.65
CA LEU A 447 1.54 -20.77 6.77
C LEU A 447 0.53 -21.50 5.89
N HIS A 448 0.90 -21.83 4.66
CA HIS A 448 0.05 -22.59 3.74
C HIS A 448 -0.07 -24.07 4.12
N VAL A 449 1.01 -24.71 4.56
CA VAL A 449 0.96 -26.11 5.03
C VAL A 449 0.06 -26.22 6.26
N ASP A 450 0.18 -25.30 7.22
CA ASP A 450 -0.67 -25.27 8.42
C ASP A 450 -2.16 -25.08 8.04
N HIS A 451 -2.45 -24.22 7.04
CA HIS A 451 -3.80 -24.03 6.53
C HIS A 451 -4.36 -25.27 5.83
N LEU A 452 -3.55 -25.92 4.98
CA LEU A 452 -3.93 -27.15 4.30
C LEU A 452 -4.17 -28.29 5.31
N ASP A 453 -3.38 -28.38 6.37
CA ASP A 453 -3.57 -29.34 7.45
C ASP A 453 -4.88 -29.09 8.22
N HIS A 454 -5.12 -27.84 8.61
CA HIS A 454 -6.35 -27.43 9.29
C HIS A 454 -7.61 -27.81 8.50
N HIS A 455 -7.56 -27.68 7.18
CA HIS A 455 -8.65 -28.07 6.27
C HIS A 455 -8.61 -29.54 5.82
N LYS A 456 -7.69 -30.36 6.35
CA LYS A 456 -7.51 -31.79 6.02
C LYS A 456 -7.31 -32.03 4.51
N LYS A 457 -6.58 -31.12 3.85
CA LYS A 457 -6.29 -31.16 2.41
C LYS A 457 -4.90 -31.72 2.07
N LEU A 458 -4.04 -31.91 3.07
CA LEU A 458 -2.73 -32.55 2.87
C LEU A 458 -2.90 -34.03 2.44
N PRO A 459 -2.04 -34.56 1.57
CA PRO A 459 -2.01 -35.99 1.24
C PRO A 459 -1.86 -36.88 2.49
N LYS A 460 -2.52 -38.04 2.52
CA LYS A 460 -2.56 -38.91 3.72
C LYS A 460 -1.19 -39.48 4.12
N ASP A 461 -0.30 -39.61 3.15
CA ASP A 461 1.07 -40.10 3.29
C ASP A 461 2.09 -39.00 3.61
N PHE A 462 1.66 -37.73 3.60
CA PHE A 462 2.53 -36.62 3.99
C PHE A 462 2.75 -36.62 5.50
N SER A 463 3.99 -36.80 5.92
CA SER A 463 4.38 -36.75 7.33
C SER A 463 4.60 -35.31 7.80
N LEU A 464 3.60 -34.72 8.46
CA LEU A 464 3.71 -33.40 9.09
C LEU A 464 4.81 -33.34 10.16
N GLU A 465 5.10 -34.46 10.83
CA GLU A 465 6.21 -34.57 11.79
C GLU A 465 7.57 -34.32 11.12
N ASN A 466 7.89 -35.07 10.06
CA ASN A 466 9.10 -34.85 9.24
C ASN A 466 9.21 -33.42 8.72
N PHE A 467 8.13 -32.85 8.18
CA PHE A 467 8.11 -31.46 7.74
C PHE A 467 8.48 -30.50 8.89
N ASN A 468 7.84 -30.65 10.05
CA ASN A 468 8.09 -29.82 11.23
C ASN A 468 9.52 -29.97 11.78
N ASN A 469 10.06 -31.20 11.80
CA ASN A 469 11.42 -31.47 12.23
C ASN A 469 12.46 -30.83 11.30
N SER A 470 12.14 -30.71 10.01
CA SER A 470 13.02 -30.07 9.01
C SER A 470 13.12 -28.54 9.13
N ILE A 471 12.18 -27.87 9.80
CA ILE A 471 12.15 -26.40 9.92
C ILE A 471 13.45 -25.86 10.51
N SER A 472 13.95 -26.50 11.57
CA SER A 472 15.18 -26.10 12.27
C SER A 472 16.45 -26.24 11.41
N GLN A 473 16.43 -27.14 10.42
CA GLN A 473 17.56 -27.42 9.53
C GLN A 473 17.56 -26.54 8.28
N PHE A 474 16.44 -25.88 7.99
CA PHE A 474 16.27 -25.08 6.78
C PHE A 474 17.33 -23.98 6.64
N THR A 475 17.59 -23.22 7.71
CA THR A 475 18.58 -22.12 7.67
C THR A 475 20.00 -22.62 7.40
N ILE A 476 20.35 -23.81 7.90
CA ILE A 476 21.63 -24.48 7.64
C ILE A 476 21.73 -24.88 6.16
N GLN A 477 20.65 -25.38 5.58
CA GLN A 477 20.61 -25.87 4.19
C GLN A 477 20.61 -24.74 3.15
N VAL A 478 20.04 -23.57 3.45
CA VAL A 478 20.05 -22.42 2.53
C VAL A 478 21.38 -21.66 2.56
N GLY A 479 22.26 -21.93 3.54
CA GLY A 479 23.62 -21.37 3.59
C GLY A 479 23.68 -19.88 3.92
N ILE A 480 22.58 -19.31 4.45
CA ILE A 480 22.52 -17.91 4.87
C ILE A 480 23.09 -17.79 6.28
N PHE A 481 24.28 -17.19 6.41
CA PHE A 481 24.83 -16.78 7.68
C PHE A 481 24.02 -15.59 8.23
N CYS A 482 23.81 -15.55 9.55
CA CYS A 482 22.89 -14.66 10.28
C CYS A 482 22.93 -13.14 9.97
N GLU A 483 23.89 -12.63 9.21
CA GLU A 483 24.08 -11.19 9.00
C GLU A 483 23.06 -10.56 8.03
N GLU A 484 22.40 -11.34 7.16
CA GLU A 484 21.45 -10.82 6.15
C GLU A 484 19.96 -11.01 6.49
N VAL A 485 19.63 -11.64 7.62
CA VAL A 485 18.25 -11.98 8.01
C VAL A 485 17.78 -11.07 9.13
N SER A 486 16.60 -10.45 9.01
CA SER A 486 16.05 -9.59 10.05
C SER A 486 15.88 -10.35 11.38
N VAL A 487 16.09 -9.65 12.51
CA VAL A 487 16.04 -10.24 13.86
C VAL A 487 14.69 -10.90 14.15
N ASP A 488 13.60 -10.38 13.58
CA ASP A 488 12.25 -10.92 13.76
C ASP A 488 12.06 -12.25 12.99
N LEU A 489 12.66 -12.38 11.79
CA LEU A 489 12.70 -13.64 11.06
C LEU A 489 13.57 -14.69 11.78
N GLN A 490 14.70 -14.28 12.37
CA GLN A 490 15.51 -15.17 13.19
C GLN A 490 14.67 -15.74 14.34
N ARG A 491 13.87 -14.91 15.02
CA ARG A 491 12.95 -15.38 16.07
C ARG A 491 11.92 -16.38 15.53
N ALA A 492 11.32 -16.13 14.37
CA ALA A 492 10.35 -17.01 13.72
C ALA A 492 10.89 -18.42 13.36
N PHE A 493 12.19 -18.54 13.11
CA PHE A 493 12.87 -19.82 12.84
C PHE A 493 13.43 -20.49 14.10
N PHE A 494 13.92 -19.72 15.07
CA PHE A 494 14.62 -20.25 16.25
C PHE A 494 13.74 -20.45 17.49
N LEU A 495 12.43 -20.13 17.46
CA LEU A 495 11.50 -20.33 18.58
C LEU A 495 11.33 -21.80 19.05
N LYS A 496 11.82 -22.79 18.29
CA LYS A 496 11.88 -24.21 18.70
C LYS A 496 13.29 -24.72 19.02
N VAL A 497 14.30 -23.86 18.99
CA VAL A 497 15.68 -24.25 19.27
C VAL A 497 16.05 -23.82 20.68
N ASP A 498 16.40 -24.80 21.52
CA ASP A 498 16.94 -24.58 22.86
C ASP A 498 17.93 -23.40 22.86
N LEU A 499 17.70 -22.42 23.75
CA LEU A 499 18.54 -21.23 23.97
C LEU A 499 20.05 -21.55 24.13
N TRP A 500 20.39 -22.81 24.39
CA TRP A 500 21.74 -23.34 24.44
C TRP A 500 22.49 -23.29 23.09
N ILE A 501 21.82 -23.52 21.96
CA ILE A 501 22.47 -23.54 20.63
C ILE A 501 22.82 -22.12 20.16
N LEU A 502 21.94 -21.15 20.39
CA LEU A 502 22.21 -19.73 20.10
C LEU A 502 23.41 -19.19 20.90
N ARG A 503 23.58 -19.62 22.16
CA ARG A 503 24.75 -19.25 22.99
C ARG A 503 26.07 -19.85 22.49
N LYS A 504 26.05 -20.99 21.80
CA LYS A 504 27.25 -21.59 21.19
C LYS A 504 27.65 -20.84 19.90
N LEU A 505 26.69 -20.48 19.06
CA LEU A 505 26.94 -19.71 17.84
C LEU A 505 27.51 -18.31 18.16
N HIS A 506 26.99 -17.64 19.19
CA HIS A 506 27.53 -16.34 19.66
C HIS A 506 28.96 -16.43 20.22
N LYS A 507 29.36 -17.58 20.79
CA LYS A 507 30.72 -17.79 21.34
C LYS A 507 31.77 -18.09 20.26
N CYS A 508 31.36 -18.61 19.10
CA CYS A 508 32.28 -18.83 17.98
C CYS A 508 32.62 -17.52 17.23
N ALA A 509 31.72 -16.53 17.22
CA ALA A 509 31.93 -15.26 16.53
C ALA A 509 32.84 -14.26 17.27
N PHE A 510 33.16 -14.49 18.55
CA PHE A 510 33.87 -13.52 19.42
C PHE A 510 35.29 -13.93 19.85
N ARG A 511 35.90 -14.93 19.22
CA ARG A 511 37.36 -15.16 19.37
C ARG A 511 38.09 -14.56 18.17
N GLY A 512 38.38 -13.26 18.29
CA GLY A 512 39.17 -12.51 17.32
C GLY A 512 40.61 -12.99 17.22
N CYS A 513 41.10 -13.05 15.99
CA CYS A 513 42.50 -12.79 15.67
C CYS A 513 42.51 -11.64 14.66
N TYR A 514 43.04 -10.50 15.10
CA TYR A 514 43.46 -9.37 14.27
C TYR A 514 44.42 -9.84 13.17
N VAL A 515 44.11 -9.56 11.90
CA VAL A 515 45.13 -9.48 10.83
C VAL A 515 44.77 -8.33 9.89
N SER A 516 45.73 -7.44 9.69
CA SER A 516 45.63 -6.26 8.84
C SER A 516 45.51 -6.60 7.36
N TRP A 517 44.92 -5.67 6.61
CA TRP A 517 44.85 -5.66 5.15
C TRP A 517 46.20 -5.97 4.47
N CYS A 518 46.20 -6.92 3.53
CA CYS A 518 47.09 -6.92 2.38
C CYS A 518 46.47 -7.69 1.21
N CYS A 519 46.56 -7.09 0.02
CA CYS A 519 46.11 -7.60 -1.26
C CYS A 519 46.81 -8.90 -1.69
N ASN A 520 46.09 -9.68 -2.52
CA ASN A 520 46.52 -10.68 -3.51
C ASN A 520 46.16 -12.16 -3.27
N CYS A 521 45.74 -12.77 -4.40
CA CYS A 521 45.82 -14.18 -4.80
C CYS A 521 44.74 -15.20 -4.35
N PHE A 522 43.87 -15.51 -5.30
CA PHE A 522 43.50 -16.83 -5.83
C PHE A 522 43.88 -18.14 -5.05
N ARG A 523 42.87 -19.03 -4.99
CA ARG A 523 42.86 -20.51 -4.79
C ARG A 523 42.78 -21.10 -3.37
N CYS A 524 41.67 -21.81 -3.10
CA CYS A 524 41.59 -23.25 -2.71
C CYS A 524 40.15 -23.57 -2.26
N ARG A 525 39.33 -24.31 -3.01
CA ARG A 525 39.18 -25.79 -3.08
C ARG A 525 38.73 -26.48 -1.77
N TYR A 526 37.49 -26.99 -1.82
CA TYR A 526 36.96 -28.24 -1.26
C TYR A 526 37.68 -28.88 -0.06
N ALA A 527 36.98 -28.98 1.07
CA ALA A 527 37.21 -30.02 2.06
C ALA A 527 35.90 -30.75 2.37
N VAL A 528 35.87 -32.00 1.92
CA VAL A 528 34.86 -33.03 2.20
C VAL A 528 35.00 -33.46 3.66
N LEU A 529 33.92 -33.44 4.43
CA LEU A 529 33.86 -34.05 5.76
C LEU A 529 33.60 -35.55 5.61
N CYS A 530 34.57 -36.37 6.02
CA CYS A 530 34.39 -37.81 6.26
C CYS A 530 34.09 -38.02 7.76
N PRO A 531 33.24 -39.00 8.15
CA PRO A 531 32.67 -39.05 9.49
C PRO A 531 33.45 -39.94 10.48
N LYS A 532 33.20 -39.66 11.77
CA LYS A 532 33.42 -40.45 13.01
C LYS A 532 34.84 -40.47 13.63
N GLN A 533 34.93 -40.03 14.89
CA GLN A 533 34.68 -40.89 16.06
C GLN A 533 33.98 -40.10 17.16
#